data_AF-A0A6I1ZJG3-F1
#
_entry.id   AF-A0A6I1ZJG3-F1
#
_cell.length_a   1.000
_cell.length_b   1.000
_cell.length_c   1.000
_cell.angle_alpha   90.00
_cell.angle_beta   90.00
_cell.angle_gamma   90.00
#
_symmetry.space_group_name_H-M   'P 1'
#
loop_
_entity.id
_entity.type
_entity.pdbx_description
1 polymer ?
#
loop_
_entity_poly.entity_id
_entity_poly.type
_entity_poly.pdbx_seq_one_letter_code
_entity_poly.pdbx_strand_id
1 'polypeptide(L)'
;REGDIVVVSIHWGGNWGYSIPPRQRQFAHRLIDEAGVDVIHGHSSHHVKGMEVYRDKLVIYGCGDFLNDYEGIGGYEEYRADLALMYFVSVDPATGKLAQLQMTPTRTRNFRVQRVPETDARWLRDMLNREGLRLGTRVRLNRIGTLTLHWD
;
A
#
# COMPACT_ATOMS: atom_id res chain seq x y z
N ARG A 1 -12.16 9.99 20.09
CA ARG A 1 -11.81 10.45 21.45
C ARG A 1 -10.33 10.78 21.46
N GLU A 2 -9.89 11.63 22.39
CA GLU A 2 -8.46 11.91 22.54
C GLU A 2 -7.73 10.58 22.83
N GLY A 3 -6.68 10.29 22.07
CA GLY A 3 -5.94 9.02 22.11
C GLY A 3 -6.49 7.88 21.25
N ASP A 4 -7.56 8.08 20.47
CA ASP A 4 -7.99 7.07 19.48
C ASP A 4 -7.04 7.09 18.25
N ILE A 5 -6.83 5.92 17.65
CA ILE A 5 -6.14 5.80 16.37
C ILE A 5 -7.08 6.21 15.22
N VAL A 6 -6.65 7.18 14.42
CA VAL A 6 -7.43 7.72 13.30
C VAL A 6 -6.95 7.12 11.98
N VAL A 7 -7.83 6.38 11.31
CA VAL A 7 -7.59 5.82 9.97
C VAL A 7 -8.52 6.48 8.96
N VAL A 8 -7.96 6.99 7.87
CA VAL A 8 -8.72 7.53 6.73
C VAL A 8 -8.60 6.58 5.55
N SER A 9 -9.74 6.07 5.07
CA SER A 9 -9.83 5.40 3.77
C SER A 9 -10.20 6.43 2.71
N ILE A 10 -9.43 6.49 1.62
CA ILE A 10 -9.61 7.51 0.59
C ILE A 10 -9.54 6.93 -0.82
N HIS A 11 -10.57 7.27 -1.60
CA HIS A 11 -10.61 7.02 -3.04
C HIS A 11 -10.00 8.23 -3.77
N TRP A 12 -8.87 8.04 -4.46
CA TRP A 12 -8.16 9.16 -5.10
C TRP A 12 -7.33 8.76 -6.31
N GLY A 13 -6.94 9.76 -7.10
CA GLY A 13 -6.18 9.55 -8.33
C GLY A 13 -7.03 8.92 -9.44
N GLY A 14 -6.38 8.63 -10.56
CA GLY A 14 -7.00 7.86 -11.63
C GLY A 14 -6.74 6.36 -11.47
N ASN A 15 -7.42 5.58 -12.29
CA ASN A 15 -7.11 4.17 -12.46
C ASN A 15 -5.78 4.06 -13.20
N TRP A 16 -4.94 3.10 -12.78
CA TRP A 16 -3.66 2.79 -13.41
C TRP A 16 -2.58 3.88 -13.28
N GLY A 17 -1.33 3.47 -13.41
CA GLY A 17 -0.17 4.38 -13.32
C GLY A 17 0.42 4.48 -11.93
N TYR A 18 1.75 4.43 -11.85
CA TYR A 18 2.48 4.47 -10.58
C TYR A 18 2.71 5.88 -10.03
N SER A 19 2.60 6.91 -10.87
CA SER A 19 2.85 8.30 -10.46
C SER A 19 1.91 8.72 -9.33
N ILE A 20 2.46 9.38 -8.31
CA ILE A 20 1.73 9.97 -7.19
C ILE A 20 1.85 11.49 -7.36
N PRO A 21 0.77 12.17 -7.82
CA PRO A 21 0.80 13.61 -8.04
C PRO A 21 1.16 14.39 -6.76
N PRO A 22 1.91 15.50 -6.86
CA PRO A 22 2.28 16.31 -5.69
C PRO A 22 1.09 16.75 -4.85
N ARG A 23 -0.06 17.06 -5.48
CA ARG A 23 -1.30 17.43 -4.79
C ARG A 23 -1.85 16.31 -3.91
N GLN A 24 -1.71 15.06 -4.33
CA GLN A 24 -2.13 13.89 -3.56
C GLN A 24 -1.26 13.71 -2.32
N ARG A 25 0.07 13.86 -2.46
CA ARG A 25 1.00 13.84 -1.32
C ARG A 25 0.74 14.97 -0.33
N GLN A 26 0.60 16.20 -0.84
CA GLN A 26 0.30 17.37 -0.01
C GLN A 26 -1.02 17.22 0.75
N PHE A 27 -2.03 16.60 0.12
CA PHE A 27 -3.30 16.32 0.79
C PHE A 27 -3.12 15.29 1.91
N ALA A 28 -2.37 14.21 1.66
CA ALA A 28 -2.05 13.21 2.69
C ALA A 28 -1.29 13.83 3.87
N HIS A 29 -0.31 14.69 3.60
CA HIS A 29 0.45 15.39 4.63
C HIS A 29 -0.43 16.32 5.46
N ARG A 30 -1.34 17.09 4.84
CA ARG A 30 -2.30 17.93 5.59
C ARG A 30 -3.26 17.12 6.45
N LEU A 31 -3.72 15.95 5.98
CA LEU A 31 -4.54 15.06 6.81
C LEU A 31 -3.80 14.63 8.09
N ILE A 32 -2.50 14.35 7.97
CA ILE A 32 -1.66 14.02 9.12
C ILE A 32 -1.44 15.25 10.01
N ASP A 33 -1.05 16.38 9.41
CA ASP A 33 -0.60 17.58 10.13
C ASP A 33 -1.73 18.37 10.79
N GLU A 34 -2.88 18.47 10.14
CA GLU A 34 -3.99 19.34 10.56
C GLU A 34 -5.17 18.55 11.15
N ALA A 35 -5.38 17.31 10.70
CA ALA A 35 -6.51 16.48 11.12
C ALA A 35 -6.11 15.31 12.04
N GLY A 36 -4.81 15.15 12.34
CA GLY A 36 -4.32 14.12 13.27
C GLY A 36 -4.54 12.69 12.78
N VAL A 37 -4.49 12.45 11.47
CA VAL A 37 -4.63 11.11 10.90
C VAL A 37 -3.36 10.28 11.13
N ASP A 38 -3.52 9.03 11.56
CA ASP A 38 -2.41 8.12 11.85
C ASP A 38 -2.09 7.17 10.69
N VAL A 39 -3.12 6.75 9.95
CA VAL A 39 -2.98 5.86 8.79
C VAL A 39 -3.88 6.32 7.66
N ILE A 40 -3.31 6.45 6.47
CA ILE A 40 -4.06 6.73 5.24
C ILE A 40 -4.06 5.48 4.36
N HIS A 41 -5.27 4.94 4.16
CA HIS A 41 -5.57 3.79 3.32
C HIS A 41 -6.12 4.29 1.96
N GLY A 42 -5.22 4.56 1.02
CA GLY A 42 -5.57 5.03 -0.32
C GLY A 42 -5.89 3.90 -1.30
N HIS A 43 -6.94 4.06 -2.08
CA HIS A 43 -7.39 3.10 -3.09
C HIS A 43 -7.91 3.81 -4.36
N SER A 44 -8.44 3.04 -5.33
CA SER A 44 -8.86 3.42 -6.70
C SER A 44 -7.89 3.03 -7.81
N SER A 45 -6.62 2.80 -7.52
CA SER A 45 -5.65 2.47 -8.57
C SER A 45 -5.86 1.10 -9.23
N HIS A 46 -6.60 0.20 -8.58
CA HIS A 46 -6.79 -1.22 -8.95
C HIS A 46 -5.52 -2.08 -8.94
N HIS A 47 -4.36 -1.46 -8.68
CA HIS A 47 -3.09 -2.14 -8.46
C HIS A 47 -2.36 -1.52 -7.27
N VAL A 48 -1.41 -2.27 -6.71
CA VAL A 48 -0.56 -1.80 -5.62
C VAL A 48 0.33 -0.65 -6.11
N LYS A 49 0.45 0.41 -5.29
CA LYS A 49 1.34 1.57 -5.51
C LYS A 49 2.35 1.70 -4.37
N GLY A 50 3.27 2.65 -4.51
CA GLY A 50 4.23 3.00 -3.47
C GLY A 50 3.56 3.49 -2.17
N MET A 51 4.33 3.39 -1.08
CA MET A 51 3.93 3.81 0.26
C MET A 51 4.95 4.78 0.83
N GLU A 52 4.51 5.67 1.70
CA GLU A 52 5.34 6.66 2.38
C GLU A 52 5.12 6.55 3.89
N VAL A 53 6.17 6.84 4.66
CA VAL A 53 6.06 7.10 6.09
C VAL A 53 6.38 8.57 6.31
N TYR A 54 5.36 9.37 6.63
CA TYR A 54 5.50 10.81 6.85
C TYR A 54 5.24 11.11 8.32
N ARG A 55 6.24 11.68 9.02
CA ARG A 55 6.17 11.97 10.47
C ARG A 55 5.76 10.74 11.30
N ASP A 56 6.38 9.59 10.99
CA ASP A 56 6.06 8.29 11.58
C ASP A 56 4.62 7.78 11.29
N LYS A 57 3.87 8.37 10.35
CA LYS A 57 2.51 7.95 9.97
C LYS A 57 2.49 7.30 8.61
N LEU A 58 1.68 6.25 8.45
CA LEU A 58 1.64 5.44 7.22
C LEU A 58 0.72 6.07 6.17
N VAL A 59 1.23 6.21 4.94
CA VAL A 59 0.43 6.57 3.77
C VAL A 59 0.57 5.49 2.70
N ILE A 60 -0.53 4.79 2.41
CA ILE A 60 -0.62 3.86 1.27
C ILE A 60 -1.32 4.59 0.14
N TYR A 61 -0.64 4.83 -0.99
CA TYR A 61 -1.20 5.61 -2.10
C TYR A 61 -2.15 4.82 -3.00
N GLY A 62 -2.04 3.50 -2.99
CA GLY A 62 -2.90 2.59 -3.74
C GLY A 62 -2.74 1.18 -3.21
N CYS A 63 -3.74 0.69 -2.49
CA CYS A 63 -3.70 -0.64 -1.89
C CYS A 63 -3.83 -1.78 -2.90
N GLY A 64 -4.28 -1.48 -4.13
CA GLY A 64 -4.78 -2.48 -5.07
C GLY A 64 -6.10 -3.09 -4.60
N ASP A 65 -6.51 -4.14 -5.29
CA ASP A 65 -7.77 -4.81 -5.01
C ASP A 65 -7.51 -6.16 -4.35
N PHE A 66 -7.90 -6.31 -3.09
CA PHE A 66 -7.76 -7.60 -2.41
C PHE A 66 -8.64 -8.69 -3.05
N LEU A 67 -9.84 -8.31 -3.50
CA LEU A 67 -10.78 -9.12 -4.27
C LEU A 67 -11.62 -8.19 -5.14
N ASN A 68 -11.80 -8.52 -6.42
CA ASN A 68 -12.60 -7.75 -7.38
C ASN A 68 -13.16 -8.65 -8.50
N ASP A 69 -13.86 -8.03 -9.44
CA ASP A 69 -14.42 -8.60 -10.67
C ASP A 69 -13.65 -8.18 -11.95
N TYR A 70 -12.42 -7.69 -11.82
CA TYR A 70 -11.64 -7.13 -12.94
C TYR A 70 -10.91 -8.20 -13.77
N GLU A 71 -10.99 -9.47 -13.37
CA GLU A 71 -10.38 -10.58 -14.11
C GLU A 71 -10.94 -10.64 -15.54
N GLY A 72 -10.05 -10.51 -16.53
CA GLY A 72 -10.40 -10.47 -17.96
C GLY A 72 -10.45 -9.07 -18.57
N ILE A 73 -10.35 -7.99 -17.78
CA ILE A 73 -10.13 -6.64 -18.30
C ILE A 73 -8.66 -6.52 -18.74
N GLY A 74 -8.43 -6.40 -20.05
CA GLY A 74 -7.09 -6.31 -20.64
C GLY A 74 -6.61 -4.87 -20.88
N GLY A 75 -5.34 -4.74 -21.29
CA GLY A 75 -4.71 -3.47 -21.67
C GLY A 75 -3.92 -2.78 -20.54
N TYR A 76 -3.84 -3.42 -19.38
CA TYR A 76 -3.21 -2.90 -18.16
C TYR A 76 -2.31 -3.94 -17.46
N GLU A 77 -1.85 -4.95 -18.21
CA GLU A 77 -1.11 -6.10 -17.69
C GLU A 77 0.21 -5.70 -17.01
N GLU A 78 0.80 -4.57 -17.43
CA GLU A 78 2.02 -4.02 -16.82
C GLU A 78 1.85 -3.68 -15.32
N TYR A 79 0.64 -3.35 -14.89
CA TYR A 79 0.34 -2.96 -13.51
C TYR A 79 0.12 -4.15 -12.59
N ARG A 80 -0.08 -5.36 -13.15
CA ARG A 80 -0.33 -6.61 -12.42
C ARG A 80 -1.46 -6.47 -11.39
N ALA A 81 -2.64 -6.02 -11.83
CA ALA A 81 -3.84 -5.95 -10.98
C ALA A 81 -4.31 -7.33 -10.46
N ASP A 82 -3.78 -8.42 -11.03
CA ASP A 82 -3.94 -9.76 -10.47
C ASP A 82 -3.23 -9.92 -9.11
N LEU A 83 -2.19 -9.12 -8.83
CA LEU A 83 -1.43 -9.15 -7.59
C LEU A 83 -1.94 -8.13 -6.57
N ALA A 84 -2.11 -8.58 -5.33
CA ALA A 84 -2.59 -7.77 -4.22
C ALA A 84 -1.80 -8.06 -2.94
N LEU A 85 -2.09 -7.28 -1.90
CA LEU A 85 -1.49 -7.41 -0.57
C LEU A 85 -2.59 -7.40 0.49
N MET A 86 -2.48 -8.29 1.47
CA MET A 86 -3.08 -8.05 2.79
C MET A 86 -2.13 -7.16 3.59
N TYR A 87 -2.63 -6.10 4.21
CA TYR A 87 -1.83 -5.16 5.00
C TYR A 87 -2.06 -5.36 6.50
N PHE A 88 -0.99 -5.65 7.24
CA PHE A 88 -1.01 -5.83 8.70
C PHE A 88 -0.21 -4.67 9.32
N VAL A 89 -0.94 -3.62 9.70
CA VAL A 89 -0.37 -2.40 10.28
C VAL A 89 -0.34 -2.51 11.80
N SER A 90 0.81 -2.26 12.41
CA SER A 90 0.94 -2.09 13.86
C SER A 90 1.32 -0.66 14.18
N VAL A 91 0.56 -0.02 15.06
CA VAL A 91 0.80 1.34 15.54
C VAL A 91 0.98 1.35 17.05
N ASP A 92 1.78 2.28 17.54
CA ASP A 92 1.84 2.61 18.96
C ASP A 92 0.49 3.24 19.39
N PRO A 93 -0.23 2.67 20.36
CA PRO A 93 -1.58 3.13 20.72
C PRO A 93 -1.61 4.49 21.42
N ALA A 94 -0.49 4.95 21.99
CA ALA A 94 -0.44 6.24 22.68
C ALA A 94 -0.10 7.40 21.73
N THR A 95 0.65 7.12 20.67
CA THR A 95 1.21 8.14 19.78
C THR A 95 0.71 8.03 18.34
N GLY A 96 0.08 6.90 17.99
CA GLY A 96 -0.31 6.53 16.63
C GLY A 96 0.85 6.36 15.66
N LYS A 97 2.09 6.27 16.15
CA LYS A 97 3.27 6.10 15.29
C LYS A 97 3.29 4.70 14.71
N LEU A 98 3.70 4.57 13.45
CA LEU A 98 3.88 3.29 12.79
C LEU A 98 5.02 2.52 13.47
N ALA A 99 4.69 1.38 14.06
CA ALA A 99 5.66 0.45 14.63
C ALA A 99 6.11 -0.59 13.60
N GLN A 100 5.18 -1.07 12.77
CA GLN A 100 5.47 -2.08 11.75
C GLN A 100 4.40 -2.09 10.65
N LEU A 101 4.83 -2.37 9.42
CA LEU A 101 3.95 -2.85 8.36
C LEU A 101 4.47 -4.19 7.81
N GLN A 102 3.65 -5.23 7.98
CA GLN A 102 3.82 -6.51 7.29
C GLN A 102 2.75 -6.66 6.22
N MET A 103 3.11 -7.28 5.10
CA MET A 103 2.19 -7.52 4.00
C MET A 103 2.29 -8.95 3.51
N THR A 104 1.15 -9.57 3.27
CA THR A 104 1.06 -10.92 2.68
C THR A 104 0.66 -10.80 1.21
N PRO A 105 1.57 -11.14 0.28
CA PRO A 105 1.29 -11.22 -1.15
C PRO A 105 0.20 -12.23 -1.48
N THR A 106 -0.80 -11.77 -2.22
CA THR A 106 -1.89 -12.59 -2.77
C THR A 106 -2.06 -12.33 -4.25
N ARG A 107 -2.76 -13.24 -4.93
CA ARG A 107 -3.24 -13.02 -6.29
C ARG A 107 -4.70 -13.41 -6.43
N THR A 108 -5.41 -12.75 -7.32
CA THR A 108 -6.73 -13.19 -7.77
C THR A 108 -6.57 -14.04 -9.01
N ARG A 109 -7.15 -15.24 -9.00
CA ARG A 109 -7.23 -16.12 -10.18
C ARG A 109 -8.50 -16.97 -10.12
N ASN A 110 -9.28 -16.97 -11.20
CA ASN A 110 -10.61 -17.54 -11.27
C ASN A 110 -11.53 -16.93 -10.20
N PHE A 111 -11.47 -15.60 -10.02
CA PHE A 111 -12.21 -14.84 -9.00
C PHE A 111 -11.99 -15.33 -7.57
N ARG A 112 -10.80 -15.89 -7.28
CA ARG A 112 -10.43 -16.40 -5.96
C ARG A 112 -9.10 -15.83 -5.53
N VAL A 113 -9.05 -15.37 -4.28
CA VAL A 113 -7.79 -15.01 -3.62
C VAL A 113 -6.96 -16.27 -3.37
N GLN A 114 -5.73 -16.24 -3.81
CA GLN A 114 -4.75 -17.32 -3.68
C GLN A 114 -3.44 -16.77 -3.14
N ARG A 115 -2.64 -17.62 -2.50
CA ARG A 115 -1.23 -17.30 -2.24
C ARG A 115 -0.49 -17.19 -3.58
N VAL A 116 0.47 -16.26 -3.63
CA VAL A 116 1.32 -16.10 -4.81
C VAL A 116 2.46 -17.13 -4.83
N PRO A 117 2.96 -17.51 -6.01
CA PRO A 117 4.26 -18.14 -6.14
C PRO A 117 5.38 -17.15 -5.77
N GLU A 118 6.56 -17.67 -5.46
CA GLU A 118 7.71 -16.86 -5.04
C GLU A 118 8.15 -15.83 -6.11
N THR A 119 7.96 -16.13 -7.38
CA THR A 119 8.23 -15.22 -8.51
C THR A 119 7.39 -13.95 -8.44
N ASP A 120 6.11 -14.08 -8.11
CA ASP A 120 5.18 -12.95 -7.99
C ASP A 120 5.44 -12.16 -6.69
N ALA A 121 5.79 -12.85 -5.59
CA ALA A 121 6.22 -12.17 -4.36
C ALA A 121 7.48 -11.32 -4.58
N ARG A 122 8.46 -11.83 -5.34
CA ARG A 122 9.65 -11.06 -5.74
C ARG A 122 9.30 -9.89 -6.65
N TRP A 123 8.37 -10.08 -7.59
CA TRP A 123 7.90 -8.99 -8.45
C TRP A 123 7.29 -7.85 -7.62
N LEU A 124 6.40 -8.17 -6.67
CA LEU A 124 5.82 -7.17 -5.75
C LEU A 124 6.89 -6.45 -4.93
N ARG A 125 7.88 -7.18 -4.40
CA ARG A 125 9.03 -6.61 -3.69
C ARG A 125 9.76 -5.60 -4.56
N ASP A 126 10.10 -5.97 -5.80
CA ASP A 126 10.91 -5.16 -6.69
C ASP A 126 10.14 -3.93 -7.19
N MET A 127 8.85 -4.10 -7.50
CA MET A 127 7.95 -3.00 -7.82
C MET A 127 7.85 -2.01 -6.66
N LEU A 128 7.57 -2.48 -5.43
CA LEU A 128 7.48 -1.63 -4.25
C LEU A 128 8.80 -0.90 -3.94
N ASN A 129 9.95 -1.55 -4.14
CA ASN A 129 11.26 -0.90 -3.97
C ASN A 129 11.53 0.16 -5.03
N ARG A 130 11.11 -0.07 -6.27
CA ARG A 130 11.21 0.91 -7.36
C ARG A 130 10.37 2.16 -7.06
N GLU A 131 9.11 1.96 -6.68
CA GLU A 131 8.20 3.08 -6.37
C GLU A 131 8.50 3.76 -5.02
N GLY A 132 9.03 3.00 -4.05
CA GLY A 132 9.40 3.48 -2.73
C GLY A 132 10.66 4.35 -2.69
N LEU A 133 11.53 4.26 -3.70
CA LEU A 133 12.78 5.04 -3.75
C LEU A 133 12.55 6.55 -3.60
N ARG A 134 11.52 7.09 -4.26
CA ARG A 134 11.16 8.52 -4.18
C ARG A 134 10.40 8.90 -2.91
N LEU A 135 9.99 7.91 -2.13
CA LEU A 135 9.18 8.04 -0.92
C LEU A 135 9.97 7.71 0.35
N GLY A 136 11.26 7.37 0.23
CA GLY A 136 12.10 6.99 1.38
C GLY A 136 11.74 5.62 1.97
N THR A 137 11.13 4.73 1.17
CA THR A 137 10.68 3.41 1.65
C THR A 137 11.26 2.27 0.83
N ARG A 138 11.41 1.11 1.47
CA ARG A 138 11.82 -0.15 0.86
C ARG A 138 11.12 -1.32 1.55
N VAL A 139 10.96 -2.43 0.86
CA VAL A 139 10.39 -3.67 1.40
C VAL A 139 11.39 -4.81 1.31
N ARG A 140 11.38 -5.67 2.33
CA ARG A 140 12.14 -6.92 2.35
C ARG A 140 11.18 -8.10 2.33
N LEU A 141 11.44 -9.07 1.45
CA LEU A 141 10.74 -10.35 1.41
C LEU A 141 11.47 -11.34 2.32
N ASN A 142 10.76 -11.94 3.27
CA ASN A 142 11.33 -12.97 4.15
C ASN A 142 11.13 -14.39 3.60
N ARG A 143 11.69 -15.39 4.30
CA ARG A 143 11.66 -16.81 3.88
C ARG A 143 10.25 -17.44 3.84
N ILE A 144 9.27 -16.85 4.55
CA ILE A 144 7.89 -17.35 4.59
C ILE A 144 6.96 -16.60 3.64
N GLY A 145 7.52 -15.74 2.77
CA GLY A 145 6.77 -15.04 1.73
C GLY A 145 6.10 -13.74 2.19
N THR A 146 6.43 -13.22 3.37
CA THR A 146 5.90 -11.94 3.88
C THR A 146 6.83 -10.79 3.50
N LEU A 147 6.25 -9.66 3.11
CA LEU A 147 6.94 -8.40 2.88
C LEU A 147 6.92 -7.55 4.15
N THR A 148 8.05 -6.96 4.52
CA THR A 148 8.14 -6.01 5.63
C THR A 148 8.62 -4.66 5.11
N LEU A 149 7.91 -3.58 5.46
CA LEU A 149 8.31 -2.21 5.15
C LEU A 149 9.49 -1.77 6.03
N HIS A 150 10.42 -1.07 5.43
CA HIS A 150 11.47 -0.30 6.09
C HIS A 150 11.44 1.13 5.53
N TRP A 151 11.63 2.10 6.40
CA TRP A 151 11.69 3.52 6.07
C TRP A 151 12.87 4.13 6.82
N ASP A 152 13.46 5.17 6.24
CA ASP A 152 14.57 5.92 6.82
C ASP A 152 14.08 7.24 7.44
#